data_AF-A0A971MLZ8-F1
#
_entry.id   AF-A0A971MLZ8-F1
#
_cell.length_a   1.000
_cell.length_b   1.000
_cell.length_c   1.000
_cell.angle_alpha   90.00
_cell.angle_beta   90.00
_cell.angle_gamma   90.00
#
_symmetry.space_group_name_H-M   'P 1'
#
loop_
_entity.id
_entity.type
_entity.pdbx_description
1 polymer ?
#
loop_
_entity_poly.entity_id
_entity_poly.type
_entity_poly.pdbx_seq_one_letter_code
_entity_poly.pdbx_strand_id
1 'polypeptide(L)'
;MKITFGENIYTRWDQKNWDHLDGFPVKLGDYDYSQGNKQWQAFLKIAALLKRYPDTKVLMFLPPRSYALYSRYNLVEQSLYLDKTAFIKKHLPPNVVCCDYTWKVESRHFSDLIHMLPQGNKITAEILFDDYLKLISKQ
;
A
#
# COMPACT_ATOMS: atom_id res chain seq x y z
N MET A 1 -20.52 14.23 12.70
CA MET A 1 -20.60 13.32 11.54
C MET A 1 -20.56 11.90 12.05
N LYS A 2 -21.69 11.18 12.04
CA LYS A 2 -21.74 9.77 12.44
C LYS A 2 -21.18 8.95 11.28
N ILE A 3 -20.05 8.27 11.49
CA ILE A 3 -19.54 7.27 10.54
C ILE A 3 -20.42 6.04 10.74
N THR A 4 -21.50 5.92 9.96
CA THR A 4 -22.21 4.66 9.79
C THR A 4 -21.32 3.75 8.95
N PHE A 5 -20.71 2.73 9.56
CA PHE A 5 -20.07 1.65 8.83
C PHE A 5 -21.16 0.93 8.03
N GLY A 6 -21.24 1.26 6.74
CA GLY A 6 -22.30 0.76 5.85
C GLY A 6 -22.23 -0.76 5.72
N GLU A 7 -23.41 -1.36 5.50
CA GLU A 7 -23.72 -2.80 5.43
C GLU A 7 -22.96 -3.61 4.36
N ASN A 8 -21.90 -3.05 3.75
CA ASN A 8 -21.19 -3.61 2.59
C ASN A 8 -19.68 -3.81 2.79
N ILE A 9 -19.16 -3.70 4.02
CA ILE A 9 -17.73 -3.91 4.31
C ILE A 9 -17.25 -5.35 4.04
N TYR A 10 -18.17 -6.32 4.03
CA TYR A 10 -17.87 -7.74 3.73
C TYR A 10 -18.24 -8.17 2.30
N THR A 11 -18.84 -7.26 1.53
CA THR A 11 -19.24 -7.53 0.14
C THR A 11 -18.02 -7.39 -0.76
N ARG A 12 -17.79 -8.40 -1.62
CA ARG A 12 -16.67 -8.39 -2.57
C ARG A 12 -16.85 -7.26 -3.59
N TRP A 13 -15.74 -6.69 -4.05
CA TRP A 13 -15.78 -5.51 -4.91
C TRP A 13 -16.59 -5.72 -6.21
N ASP A 14 -16.59 -6.90 -6.80
CA ASP A 14 -17.26 -7.19 -8.08
C ASP A 14 -18.78 -7.34 -7.94
N GLN A 15 -19.30 -7.31 -6.72
CA GLN A 15 -20.74 -7.28 -6.41
C GLN A 15 -21.24 -5.84 -6.15
N LYS A 16 -20.40 -4.83 -6.37
CA LYS A 16 -20.69 -3.42 -6.12
C LYS A 16 -20.63 -2.61 -7.42
N ASN A 17 -21.32 -1.48 -7.42
CA ASN A 17 -21.21 -0.48 -8.49
C ASN A 17 -20.02 0.46 -8.21
N TRP A 18 -19.16 0.61 -9.22
CA TRP A 18 -17.95 1.45 -9.21
C TRP A 18 -17.94 2.51 -10.33
N ASP A 19 -19.09 2.85 -10.92
CA ASP A 19 -19.18 3.80 -12.05
C ASP A 19 -18.58 5.18 -11.73
N HIS A 20 -18.55 5.58 -10.46
CA HIS A 20 -17.89 6.81 -10.02
C HIS A 20 -16.36 6.81 -10.18
N LEU A 21 -15.75 5.66 -10.43
CA LEU A 21 -14.32 5.53 -10.73
C LEU A 21 -14.01 5.71 -12.22
N ASP A 22 -15.03 5.73 -13.08
CA ASP A 22 -14.82 5.91 -14.51
C ASP A 22 -14.31 7.33 -14.80
N GLY A 23 -13.22 7.42 -15.57
CA GLY A 23 -12.53 8.69 -15.83
C GLY A 23 -11.87 9.33 -14.60
N PHE A 24 -11.69 8.62 -13.48
CA PHE A 24 -11.05 9.20 -12.28
C PHE A 24 -9.63 9.70 -12.61
N PRO A 25 -9.29 10.96 -12.27
CA PRO A 25 -8.11 11.62 -12.84
C PRO A 25 -6.79 11.16 -12.22
N VAL A 26 -6.83 10.57 -11.03
CA VAL A 26 -5.62 10.20 -10.27
C VAL A 26 -5.26 8.74 -10.51
N LYS A 27 -4.00 8.49 -10.86
CA LYS A 27 -3.44 7.14 -10.99
C LYS A 27 -2.71 6.73 -9.72
N LEU A 28 -2.64 5.43 -9.48
CA LEU A 28 -1.81 4.87 -8.42
C LEU A 28 -0.35 5.31 -8.61
N GLY A 29 0.24 5.90 -7.57
CA GLY A 29 1.61 6.42 -7.61
C GLY A 29 1.69 7.91 -7.91
N ASP A 30 0.60 8.54 -8.36
CA ASP A 30 0.54 9.98 -8.63
C ASP A 30 0.50 10.80 -7.33
N TYR A 31 1.62 10.80 -6.61
CA TYR A 31 1.81 11.53 -5.36
C TYR A 31 2.61 12.82 -5.61
N ASP A 32 2.15 13.88 -4.95
CA ASP A 32 2.89 15.15 -4.80
C ASP A 32 3.99 14.99 -3.74
N TYR A 33 5.24 15.22 -4.10
CA TYR A 33 6.38 15.21 -3.18
C TYR A 33 6.88 16.62 -2.80
N SER A 34 5.99 17.61 -2.89
CA SER A 34 6.30 18.99 -2.52
C SER A 34 6.47 19.17 -1.00
N GLN A 35 7.04 20.31 -0.62
CA GLN A 35 7.11 20.76 0.78
C GLN A 35 5.72 21.07 1.37
N GLY A 36 4.72 21.32 0.52
CA GLY A 36 3.34 21.56 0.93
C GLY A 36 2.58 20.28 1.31
N ASN A 37 3.02 19.11 0.83
CA ASN A 37 2.37 17.84 1.14
C ASN A 37 2.74 17.35 2.56
N LYS A 38 1.78 17.46 3.49
CA LYS A 38 1.96 17.08 4.90
C LYS A 38 2.27 15.59 5.09
N GLN A 39 1.71 14.71 4.26
CA GLN A 39 1.95 13.27 4.31
C GLN A 39 3.38 12.94 3.88
N TRP A 40 3.88 13.61 2.83
CA TRP A 40 5.27 13.49 2.42
C TRP A 40 6.24 14.00 3.50
N GLN A 41 5.95 15.15 4.09
CA GLN A 41 6.74 15.67 5.22
C GLN A 41 6.72 14.75 6.44
N ALA A 42 5.60 14.10 6.72
CA ALA A 42 5.51 13.11 7.78
C ALA A 42 6.37 11.86 7.47
N PHE A 43 6.31 11.36 6.24
CA PHE A 43 7.15 10.26 5.78
C PHE A 43 8.65 10.58 5.95
N LEU A 44 9.10 11.77 5.52
CA LEU A 44 10.49 12.19 5.68
C LEU A 44 10.92 12.27 7.16
N LYS A 45 10.04 12.74 8.05
CA LYS A 45 10.30 12.77 9.50
C LYS A 45 10.40 11.36 10.09
N ILE A 46 9.56 10.42 9.66
CA ILE A 46 9.63 9.01 10.07
C ILE A 46 10.95 8.40 9.59
N ALA A 47 11.32 8.58 8.31
CA ALA A 47 12.58 8.08 7.77
C ALA A 47 13.79 8.64 8.53
N ALA A 48 13.79 9.94 8.85
CA ALA A 48 14.82 10.57 9.65
C ALA A 48 14.88 10.03 11.09
N LEU A 49 13.73 9.76 11.71
CA LEU A 49 13.65 9.15 13.03
C LEU A 49 14.24 7.74 13.02
N LEU A 50 13.86 6.90 12.05
CA LEU A 50 14.36 5.52 11.93
C LEU A 50 15.87 5.46 11.69
N LYS A 51 16.44 6.45 10.99
CA LYS A 51 17.89 6.59 10.80
C LYS A 51 18.66 6.76 12.11
N ARG A 52 18.02 7.28 13.17
CA ARG A 52 18.65 7.47 14.50
C ARG A 52 18.81 6.16 15.27
N TYR A 53 18.23 5.06 14.79
CA TYR A 53 18.29 3.73 15.42
C TYR A 53 18.89 2.71 14.44
N PRO A 54 20.18 2.84 14.07
CA PRO A 54 20.79 2.02 13.02
C PRO A 54 20.80 0.51 13.33
N ASP A 55 20.79 0.14 14.61
CA ASP A 55 20.78 -1.26 15.06
C ASP A 55 19.37 -1.87 15.05
N THR A 56 18.33 -1.05 14.86
CA THR A 56 16.95 -1.54 14.73
C THR A 56 16.64 -1.81 13.27
N LYS A 57 16.44 -3.08 12.91
CA LYS A 57 15.90 -3.47 11.60
C LYS A 57 14.42 -3.17 11.56
N VAL A 58 13.98 -2.52 10.49
CA VAL A 58 12.59 -2.11 10.30
C VAL A 58 12.07 -2.70 9.00
N LEU A 59 10.91 -3.35 9.07
CA LEU A 59 10.14 -3.77 7.91
C LEU A 59 9.01 -2.75 7.66
N MET A 60 9.03 -2.13 6.50
CA MET A 60 7.91 -1.36 5.96
C MET A 60 7.34 -2.11 4.75
N PHE A 61 6.08 -1.85 4.40
CA PHE A 61 5.50 -2.43 3.21
C PHE A 61 4.53 -1.48 2.51
N LEU A 62 4.44 -1.61 1.19
CA LEU A 62 3.36 -1.03 0.40
C LEU A 62 2.15 -1.98 0.47
N PRO A 63 0.97 -1.51 0.89
CA PRO A 63 -0.15 -2.38 1.18
C PRO A 63 -0.72 -3.01 -0.11
N PRO A 64 -1.29 -4.23 -0.02
CA PRO A 64 -2.01 -4.86 -1.11
C PRO A 64 -3.16 -4.02 -1.64
N ARG A 65 -3.46 -4.18 -2.93
CA ARG A 65 -4.50 -3.48 -3.67
C ARG A 65 -5.21 -4.42 -4.64
N SER A 66 -6.46 -4.11 -4.96
CA SER A 66 -7.26 -4.89 -5.91
C SER A 66 -6.83 -4.62 -7.36
N TYR A 67 -5.84 -5.38 -7.88
CA TYR A 67 -5.36 -5.21 -9.26
C TYR A 67 -6.48 -5.20 -10.31
N ALA A 68 -7.44 -6.12 -10.22
CA ALA A 68 -8.55 -6.21 -11.17
C ALA A 68 -9.43 -4.94 -11.17
N LEU A 69 -9.71 -4.38 -10.00
CA LEU A 69 -10.52 -3.16 -9.90
C LEU A 69 -9.72 -1.92 -10.36
N TYR A 70 -8.44 -1.84 -9.99
CA TYR A 70 -7.54 -0.79 -10.51
C TYR A 70 -7.43 -0.84 -12.04
N SER A 71 -7.24 -2.03 -12.61
CA SER A 71 -7.11 -2.23 -14.05
C SER A 71 -8.41 -1.91 -14.79
N ARG A 72 -9.56 -2.38 -14.28
CA ARG A 72 -10.88 -2.16 -14.89
C ARG A 72 -11.20 -0.68 -15.14
N TYR A 73 -10.78 0.20 -14.23
CA TYR A 73 -11.03 1.64 -14.30
C TYR A 73 -9.78 2.45 -14.70
N ASN A 74 -8.76 1.78 -15.27
CA ASN A 74 -7.52 2.40 -15.71
C ASN A 74 -6.84 3.24 -14.60
N LEU A 75 -6.92 2.84 -13.33
CA LEU A 75 -6.43 3.60 -12.18
C LEU A 75 -4.95 3.35 -11.87
N VAL A 76 -4.24 2.59 -12.70
CA VAL A 76 -2.83 2.27 -12.53
C VAL A 76 -2.08 2.52 -13.83
N GLU A 77 -1.02 3.30 -13.75
CA GLU A 77 0.00 3.38 -14.78
C GLU A 77 1.27 2.73 -14.22
N GLN A 78 1.68 1.61 -14.80
CA GLN A 78 2.71 0.77 -14.20
C GLN A 78 4.08 1.46 -14.15
N SER A 79 4.45 2.23 -15.17
CA SER A 79 5.67 3.05 -15.20
C SER A 79 5.69 4.04 -14.04
N LEU A 80 4.64 4.86 -13.95
CA LEU A 80 4.48 5.85 -12.88
C LEU A 80 4.57 5.19 -11.50
N TYR A 81 3.85 4.09 -11.28
CA TYR A 81 3.87 3.38 -10.01
C TYR A 81 5.26 2.89 -9.62
N LEU A 82 5.99 2.27 -10.56
CA LEU A 82 7.34 1.76 -10.31
C LEU A 82 8.33 2.88 -10.03
N ASP A 83 8.29 3.96 -10.83
CA ASP A 83 9.17 5.12 -10.66
C ASP A 83 8.97 5.80 -9.31
N LYS A 84 7.70 5.99 -8.93
CA LYS A 84 7.31 6.64 -7.67
C LYS A 84 7.65 5.76 -6.46
N THR A 85 7.47 4.45 -6.59
CA THR A 85 7.89 3.48 -5.55
C THR A 85 9.40 3.49 -5.38
N ALA A 86 10.17 3.48 -6.47
CA ALA A 86 11.62 3.57 -6.42
C ALA A 86 12.09 4.89 -5.78
N PHE A 87 11.41 6.00 -6.10
CA PHE A 87 11.67 7.30 -5.48
C PHE A 87 11.49 7.26 -3.96
N ILE A 88 10.36 6.74 -3.46
CA ILE A 88 10.11 6.62 -2.01
C ILE A 88 11.19 5.75 -1.35
N LYS A 89 11.53 4.60 -1.94
CA LYS A 89 12.52 3.66 -1.38
C LYS A 89 13.91 4.28 -1.24
N LYS A 90 14.32 5.19 -2.14
CA LYS A 90 15.59 5.93 -2.05
C LYS A 90 15.71 6.81 -0.81
N HIS A 91 14.59 7.20 -0.19
CA HIS A 91 14.57 8.06 0.99
C HIS A 91 14.53 7.29 2.30
N LEU A 92 14.43 5.96 2.24
CA LEU A 92 14.46 5.12 3.42
C LEU A 92 15.92 4.89 3.88
N PRO A 93 16.18 4.89 5.20
CA PRO A 93 17.51 4.65 5.71
C PRO A 93 17.93 3.17 5.52
N PRO A 94 19.24 2.85 5.56
CA PRO A 94 19.74 1.50 5.27
C PRO A 94 19.23 0.40 6.21
N ASN A 95 18.74 0.76 7.40
CA ASN A 95 18.15 -0.17 8.37
C ASN A 95 16.68 -0.51 8.08
N VAL A 96 16.07 0.13 7.07
CA VAL A 96 14.68 -0.12 6.66
C VAL A 96 14.64 -0.92 5.37
N VAL A 97 13.92 -2.04 5.41
CA VAL A 97 13.53 -2.80 4.22
C VAL A 97 12.08 -2.48 3.90
N CYS A 98 11.81 -2.11 2.63
CA CYS A 98 10.46 -1.83 2.15
C CYS A 98 10.02 -2.86 1.11
N CYS A 99 9.14 -3.76 1.53
CA CYS A 99 8.53 -4.76 0.66
C CYS A 99 7.35 -4.18 -0.12
N ASP A 100 7.16 -4.64 -1.36
CA ASP A 100 6.01 -4.24 -2.17
C ASP A 100 4.98 -5.38 -2.20
N TYR A 101 3.85 -5.17 -1.51
CA TYR A 101 2.75 -6.14 -1.49
C TYR A 101 1.57 -5.76 -2.37
N THR A 102 1.70 -4.69 -3.16
CA THR A 102 0.61 -4.06 -3.90
C THR A 102 -0.21 -5.07 -4.70
N TRP A 103 0.44 -6.05 -5.36
CA TRP A 103 -0.22 -7.09 -6.15
C TRP A 103 -0.08 -8.50 -5.58
N LYS A 104 0.26 -8.65 -4.29
CA LYS A 104 0.51 -9.95 -3.66
C LYS A 104 -0.75 -10.68 -3.18
N VAL A 105 -1.88 -9.98 -3.11
CA VAL A 105 -3.17 -10.55 -2.73
C VAL A 105 -4.10 -10.50 -3.93
N GLU A 106 -4.74 -11.63 -4.23
CA GLU A 106 -5.68 -11.71 -5.35
C GLU A 106 -6.90 -10.79 -5.13
N SER A 107 -7.36 -10.15 -6.21
CA SER A 107 -8.45 -9.17 -6.16
C SER A 107 -9.76 -9.74 -5.61
N ARG A 108 -9.99 -11.06 -5.66
CA ARG A 108 -11.18 -11.69 -5.07
C ARG A 108 -11.27 -11.54 -3.54
N HIS A 109 -10.18 -11.15 -2.89
CA HIS A 109 -10.12 -10.95 -1.44
C HIS A 109 -10.26 -9.48 -1.02
N PHE A 110 -10.80 -8.62 -1.89
CA PHE A 110 -11.01 -7.20 -1.59
C PHE A 110 -12.50 -6.82 -1.57
N SER A 111 -12.84 -5.92 -0.66
CA SER A 111 -14.14 -5.24 -0.63
C SER A 111 -14.16 -4.00 -1.53
N ASP A 112 -13.01 -3.38 -1.77
CA ASP A 112 -12.83 -2.21 -2.64
C ASP A 112 -11.40 -2.13 -3.21
N LEU A 113 -10.91 -0.95 -3.57
CA LEU A 113 -9.56 -0.75 -4.12
C LEU A 113 -8.44 -1.16 -3.16
N ILE A 114 -8.61 -0.96 -1.85
CA ILE A 114 -7.55 -1.09 -0.84
C ILE A 114 -7.94 -1.93 0.38
N HIS A 115 -9.23 -2.02 0.72
CA HIS A 115 -9.69 -2.77 1.88
C HIS A 115 -9.90 -4.24 1.52
N MET A 116 -9.31 -5.10 2.34
CA MET A 116 -9.35 -6.54 2.18
C MET A 116 -10.48 -7.15 3.02
N LEU A 117 -11.08 -8.21 2.47
CA LEU A 117 -11.89 -9.18 3.20
C LEU A 117 -11.00 -9.98 4.17
N PRO A 118 -11.56 -10.69 5.16
CA PRO A 118 -10.79 -11.42 6.17
C PRO A 118 -9.70 -12.34 5.59
N GLN A 119 -9.98 -13.05 4.49
CA GLN A 119 -9.00 -13.92 3.85
C GLN A 119 -7.79 -13.15 3.27
N GLY A 120 -8.01 -11.95 2.71
CA GLY A 120 -6.92 -11.12 2.20
C GLY A 120 -6.04 -10.57 3.33
N ASN A 121 -6.65 -10.21 4.46
CA ASN A 121 -5.91 -9.82 5.66
C ASN A 121 -5.06 -10.98 6.20
N LYS A 122 -5.60 -12.21 6.23
CA LYS A 122 -4.84 -13.41 6.62
C LYS A 122 -3.61 -13.63 5.73
N ILE A 123 -3.79 -13.61 4.40
CA ILE A 123 -2.69 -13.78 3.44
C ILE A 123 -1.62 -12.69 3.64
N THR A 124 -2.04 -11.44 3.85
CA THR A 124 -1.10 -10.33 4.08
C THR A 124 -0.31 -10.51 5.37
N ALA A 125 -0.95 -10.98 6.44
CA ALA A 125 -0.29 -11.25 7.71
C ALA A 125 0.75 -12.37 7.58
N GLU A 126 0.44 -13.44 6.84
CA GLU A 126 1.37 -14.54 6.55
C GLU A 126 2.59 -14.04 5.77
N ILE A 127 2.39 -13.28 4.68
CA ILE A 127 3.47 -12.69 3.89
C ILE A 127 4.35 -11.77 4.73
N LEU A 128 3.73 -10.90 5.53
CA LEU A 128 4.43 -9.96 6.40
C LEU A 128 5.27 -10.70 7.45
N PHE A 129 4.72 -11.75 8.04
CA PHE A 129 5.42 -12.56 9.03
C PHE A 129 6.61 -13.29 8.41
N ASP A 130 6.46 -13.89 7.23
CA ASP A 130 7.54 -14.55 6.52
C ASP A 130 8.68 -13.58 6.16
N ASP A 131 8.35 -12.39 5.68
CA ASP A 131 9.35 -11.37 5.35
C ASP A 131 10.02 -10.77 6.60
N TYR A 132 9.29 -10.66 7.70
CA TYR A 132 9.86 -10.29 8.99
C TYR A 132 10.83 -11.36 9.48
N LEU A 133 10.48 -12.64 9.42
CA LEU A 133 11.38 -13.74 9.77
C LEU A 133 12.67 -13.70 8.94
N LYS A 134 12.57 -13.52 7.62
CA LYS A 134 13.75 -13.36 6.73
C LYS A 134 14.62 -12.16 7.09
N LEU A 135 14.01 -11.08 7.58
CA LEU A 135 14.74 -9.86 7.98
C LEU A 135 15.57 -10.11 9.25
N ILE A 136 15.01 -10.84 10.22
CA ILE A 136 15.69 -11.12 11.50
C ILE A 136 16.61 -12.34 11.45
N SER A 137 16.38 -13.29 10.54
CA SER A 137 17.15 -14.53 10.42
C SER A 137 18.47 -14.38 9.65
N LYS A 138 18.74 -13.23 9.03
CA LYS A 138 20.01 -12.93 8.33
C LYS A 138 21.11 -12.46 9.31
N GLN A 139 21.12 -12.97 10.54
CA GLN A 139 22.24 -12.87 11.47
C GLN A 139 23.19 -14.04 11.26
#